data_AF-A0A2V6CD83-F1
#
_entry.id   AF-A0A2V6CD83-F1
#
_cell.length_a   1.000
_cell.length_b   1.000
_cell.length_c   1.000
_cell.angle_alpha   90.00
_cell.angle_beta   90.00
_cell.angle_gamma   90.00
#
_symmetry.space_group_name_H-M   'P 1'
#
loop_
_entity.id
_entity.type
_entity.pdbx_description
1 polymer ?
#
loop_
_entity_poly.entity_id
_entity_poly.type
_entity_poly.pdbx_seq_one_letter_code
_entity_poly.pdbx_strand_id
1 'polypeptide(L)'
;EWPQKYNHFGAYIKPEELGKYEQYLGNERRAEKGMEPRLEITGHLHSQNAKEYEVALDPVNADPNNPSMDRPHFFPLPVTDKIATIEKEDVERATMFLPTHSAYFASYFTITGLHGMHVLGGVIVFIYMWLPVSKKVYQRNPEHLANRVEVSGLFWHFVDLIWIFVFPLFYLL
;
A
#
# COMPACT_ATOMS: atom_id res chain seq x y z
N GLU A 1 12.59 5.23 -18.44
CA GLU A 1 13.35 4.51 -17.39
C GLU A 1 12.82 4.77 -15.97
N TRP A 2 12.47 6.00 -15.57
CA TRP A 2 11.90 6.30 -14.24
C TRP A 2 10.42 5.90 -13.94
N PRO A 3 9.52 5.62 -14.90
CA PRO A 3 8.13 5.25 -14.56
C PRO A 3 7.97 3.85 -13.98
N GLN A 4 8.82 2.90 -14.37
CA GLN A 4 8.64 1.48 -14.03
C GLN A 4 8.78 1.24 -12.52
N LYS A 5 9.80 1.83 -11.88
CA LYS A 5 10.06 1.65 -10.43
C LYS A 5 8.93 2.13 -9.49
N TYR A 6 7.94 2.87 -9.97
CA TYR A 6 6.81 3.35 -9.17
C TYR A 6 5.51 2.58 -9.44
N ASN A 7 5.47 1.74 -10.48
CA ASN A 7 4.29 0.99 -10.89
C ASN A 7 4.60 -0.50 -10.81
N HIS A 8 4.63 -1.03 -9.60
CA HIS A 8 4.74 -2.46 -9.38
C HIS A 8 3.35 -3.09 -9.37
N PHE A 9 3.24 -4.28 -9.93
CA PHE A 9 2.02 -5.05 -10.09
C PHE A 9 2.26 -6.46 -9.54
N GLY A 10 1.41 -6.86 -8.62
CA GLY A 10 1.35 -8.22 -8.09
C GLY A 10 0.11 -8.93 -8.59
N ALA A 11 0.28 -10.10 -9.21
CA ALA A 11 -0.81 -11.01 -9.53
C ALA A 11 -0.76 -12.21 -8.59
N TYR A 12 -1.77 -12.34 -7.71
CA TYR A 12 -1.96 -13.51 -6.87
C TYR A 12 -2.70 -14.57 -7.67
N ILE A 13 -2.06 -15.72 -7.87
CA ILE A 13 -2.60 -16.84 -8.61
C ILE A 13 -3.36 -17.76 -7.66
N LYS A 14 -4.47 -18.32 -8.12
CA LYS A 14 -5.24 -19.31 -7.36
C LYS A 14 -4.37 -20.54 -7.04
N PRO A 15 -4.46 -21.11 -5.83
CA PRO A 15 -3.65 -22.26 -5.44
C PRO A 15 -3.73 -23.46 -6.39
N GLU A 16 -4.90 -23.71 -6.98
CA GLU A 16 -5.14 -24.78 -7.96
C GLU A 16 -4.43 -24.56 -9.31
N GLU A 17 -4.17 -23.30 -9.70
CA GLU A 17 -3.60 -22.94 -11.00
C GLU A 17 -2.08 -22.65 -10.93
N LEU A 18 -1.46 -22.75 -9.75
CA LEU A 18 -0.03 -22.46 -9.56
C LEU A 18 0.87 -23.27 -10.49
N GLY A 19 0.50 -24.52 -10.79
CA GLY A 19 1.27 -25.40 -11.67
C GLY A 19 1.44 -24.86 -13.09
N LYS A 20 0.48 -24.08 -13.60
CA LYS A 20 0.58 -23.45 -14.94
C LYS A 20 1.69 -22.40 -15.01
N TYR A 21 1.95 -21.72 -13.89
CA TYR A 21 2.86 -20.59 -13.80
C TYR A 21 4.15 -20.92 -13.05
N GLU A 22 4.47 -22.20 -12.89
CA GLU A 22 5.65 -22.67 -12.16
C GLU A 22 6.96 -22.09 -12.71
N GLN A 23 7.04 -21.86 -14.02
CA GLN A 23 8.17 -21.19 -14.67
C GLN A 23 8.47 -19.78 -14.12
N TYR A 24 7.46 -19.09 -13.56
CA TYR A 24 7.59 -17.75 -12.98
C TYR A 24 7.65 -17.77 -11.44
N LEU A 25 7.12 -18.83 -10.81
CA LEU A 25 7.02 -18.96 -9.36
C LEU A 25 8.22 -19.71 -8.75
N GLY A 26 8.70 -20.77 -9.41
CA GLY A 26 9.77 -21.67 -8.96
C GLY A 26 9.49 -22.31 -7.58
N ASN A 27 8.24 -22.69 -7.34
CA ASN A 27 7.81 -23.34 -6.11
C ASN A 27 8.42 -24.73 -5.92
N GLU A 28 8.72 -25.47 -6.98
CA GLU A 28 9.38 -26.79 -6.90
C GLU A 28 10.73 -26.68 -6.17
N ARG A 29 11.57 -25.74 -6.62
CA ARG A 29 12.88 -25.46 -6.01
C ARG A 29 12.77 -24.88 -4.60
N ARG A 30 11.72 -24.08 -4.34
CA ARG A 30 11.46 -23.56 -2.98
C ARG A 30 11.06 -24.69 -2.04
N ALA A 31 10.26 -25.64 -2.50
CA ALA A 31 9.88 -26.82 -1.74
C ALA A 31 11.09 -27.70 -1.40
N GLU A 32 12.04 -27.88 -2.32
CA GLU A 32 13.31 -28.57 -2.05
C GLU A 32 14.12 -27.91 -0.92
N LYS A 33 14.00 -26.59 -0.78
CA LYS A 33 14.64 -25.81 0.30
C LYS A 33 13.80 -25.71 1.57
N GLY A 34 12.64 -26.36 1.62
CA GLY A 34 11.70 -26.28 2.76
C GLY A 34 11.09 -24.88 2.94
N MET A 35 10.99 -24.08 1.88
CA MET A 35 10.34 -22.77 1.90
C MET A 35 8.89 -22.87 1.44
N GLU A 36 8.04 -21.99 1.98
CA GLU A 36 6.64 -21.85 1.56
C GLU A 36 6.52 -21.47 0.07
N PRO A 37 5.47 -21.96 -0.62
CA PRO A 37 5.22 -21.65 -2.02
C PRO A 37 4.91 -20.17 -2.19
N ARG A 38 5.43 -19.60 -3.27
CA ARG A 38 5.09 -18.27 -3.74
C ARG A 38 3.75 -18.34 -4.48
N LEU A 39 2.83 -17.45 -4.08
CA LEU A 39 1.50 -17.32 -4.68
C LEU A 39 1.38 -16.10 -5.60
N GLU A 40 2.40 -15.23 -5.58
CA GLU A 40 2.38 -13.93 -6.26
C GLU A 40 3.44 -13.87 -7.34
N ILE A 41 3.03 -13.48 -8.55
CA ILE A 41 3.94 -13.08 -9.63
C ILE A 41 4.06 -11.56 -9.59
N THR A 42 5.28 -11.08 -9.35
CA THR A 42 5.56 -9.64 -9.22
C THR A 42 6.33 -9.10 -10.42
N GLY A 43 6.04 -7.85 -10.75
CA GLY A 43 6.81 -7.10 -11.72
C GLY A 43 6.15 -5.79 -12.08
N HIS A 44 6.25 -5.40 -13.34
CA HIS A 44 5.65 -4.20 -13.90
C HIS A 44 4.60 -4.56 -14.92
N LEU A 45 3.42 -3.96 -14.80
CA LEU A 45 2.37 -4.16 -15.79
C LEU A 45 2.80 -3.59 -17.15
N HIS A 46 2.96 -4.47 -18.14
CA HIS A 46 3.38 -4.11 -19.49
C HIS A 46 2.18 -3.81 -20.38
N SER A 47 1.19 -4.70 -20.36
CA SER A 47 -0.06 -4.57 -21.12
C SER A 47 -1.20 -5.27 -20.38
N GLN A 48 -2.43 -4.79 -20.60
CA GLN A 48 -3.63 -5.45 -20.12
C GLN A 48 -4.63 -5.60 -21.26
N ASN A 49 -4.99 -6.85 -21.54
CA ASN A 49 -6.07 -7.18 -22.47
C ASN A 49 -7.29 -7.70 -21.69
N ALA A 50 -8.42 -7.88 -22.37
CA ALA A 50 -9.65 -8.35 -21.71
C ALA A 50 -9.48 -9.74 -21.03
N LYS A 51 -8.53 -10.55 -21.49
CA LYS A 51 -8.32 -11.94 -21.05
C LYS A 51 -7.04 -12.17 -20.25
N GLU A 52 -6.03 -11.33 -20.42
CA GLU A 52 -4.67 -11.59 -19.95
C GLU A 52 -4.02 -10.34 -19.33
N TYR A 53 -3.12 -10.59 -18.37
CA TYR A 53 -2.15 -9.65 -17.84
C TYR A 53 -0.77 -9.97 -18.40
N GLU A 54 -0.11 -8.99 -19.01
CA GLU A 54 1.30 -9.09 -19.37
C GLU A 54 2.11 -8.33 -18.32
N VAL A 55 2.93 -9.06 -17.57
CA VAL A 55 3.74 -8.54 -16.47
C VAL A 55 5.21 -8.70 -16.82
N ALA A 56 5.92 -7.59 -17.02
CA ALA A 56 7.37 -7.59 -17.11
C ALA A 56 7.95 -7.96 -15.76
N LEU A 57 8.59 -9.13 -15.66
CA LEU A 57 9.02 -9.71 -14.39
C LEU A 57 10.14 -8.89 -13.74
N ASP A 58 10.18 -8.89 -12.41
CA ASP A 58 11.35 -8.38 -11.71
C ASP A 58 12.57 -9.25 -12.03
N PRO A 59 13.78 -8.66 -12.12
CA PRO A 59 14.99 -9.42 -12.41
C PRO A 59 15.21 -10.62 -11.47
N VAL A 60 14.82 -10.49 -10.20
CA VAL A 60 14.89 -11.57 -9.18
C VAL A 60 13.99 -12.75 -9.53
N ASN A 61 12.83 -12.49 -10.12
CA ASN A 61 11.79 -13.47 -10.40
C ASN A 61 11.78 -13.93 -11.87
N ALA A 62 12.65 -13.35 -12.68
CA ALA A 62 12.80 -13.64 -14.10
C ALA A 62 13.28 -15.09 -14.35
N ASP A 63 14.01 -15.67 -13.39
CA ASP A 63 14.53 -17.04 -13.45
C ASP A 63 14.62 -17.65 -12.05
N PRO A 64 13.48 -18.08 -11.46
CA PRO A 64 13.43 -18.51 -10.07
C PRO A 64 14.22 -19.82 -9.83
N ASN A 65 14.50 -20.58 -10.89
CA ASN A 65 15.25 -21.84 -10.82
C ASN A 65 16.77 -21.66 -10.85
N ASN A 66 17.28 -20.48 -11.16
CA ASN A 66 18.71 -20.21 -11.25
C ASN A 66 19.33 -19.94 -9.86
N PRO A 67 20.35 -20.73 -9.43
CA PRO A 67 21.01 -20.54 -8.13
C PRO A 67 21.69 -19.19 -7.92
N SER A 68 22.07 -18.50 -9.00
CA SER A 68 22.65 -17.16 -8.92
C SER A 68 21.66 -16.10 -8.39
N MET A 69 20.36 -16.41 -8.40
CA MET A 69 19.29 -15.52 -7.94
C MET A 69 19.09 -15.54 -6.43
N ASP A 70 19.64 -16.52 -5.70
CA ASP A 70 19.55 -16.62 -4.23
C ASP A 70 20.52 -15.69 -3.47
N ARG A 71 21.10 -14.73 -4.18
CA ARG A 71 22.06 -13.79 -3.60
C ARG A 71 21.35 -12.75 -2.70
N PRO A 72 22.06 -12.12 -1.75
CA PRO A 72 21.50 -11.01 -0.98
C PRO A 72 20.98 -9.89 -1.91
N HIS A 73 19.78 -9.38 -1.63
CA HIS A 73 19.09 -8.38 -2.44
C HIS A 73 19.70 -6.96 -2.35
N PHE A 74 20.86 -6.83 -1.71
CA PHE A 74 21.59 -5.58 -1.58
C PHE A 74 22.28 -5.14 -2.88
N PHE A 75 22.56 -6.07 -3.79
CA PHE A 75 23.23 -5.78 -5.06
C PHE A 75 22.22 -5.67 -6.21
N PRO A 76 22.21 -4.55 -6.96
CA PRO A 76 21.28 -4.37 -8.07
C PRO A 76 21.49 -5.44 -9.15
N LEU A 77 20.38 -5.87 -9.75
CA LEU A 77 20.37 -6.76 -10.92
C LEU A 77 20.21 -5.92 -12.19
N PRO A 78 20.77 -6.39 -13.32
CA PRO A 78 20.41 -5.83 -14.61
C PRO A 78 18.90 -6.02 -14.85
N VAL A 79 18.30 -5.07 -15.56
CA VAL A 79 16.87 -5.15 -15.94
C VAL A 79 16.67 -6.38 -16.84
N THR A 80 15.53 -7.04 -16.71
CA THR A 80 15.14 -8.18 -17.55
C THR A 80 14.02 -7.76 -18.49
N ASP A 81 14.05 -8.29 -19.72
CA ASP A 81 12.99 -8.10 -20.71
C ASP A 81 11.98 -9.27 -20.71
N LYS A 82 12.05 -10.16 -19.71
CA LYS A 82 11.14 -11.31 -19.61
C LYS A 82 9.74 -10.85 -19.21
N ILE A 83 8.75 -11.23 -20.01
CA ILE A 83 7.33 -10.94 -19.78
C ILE A 83 6.63 -12.24 -19.40
N ALA A 84 5.88 -12.21 -18.31
CA ALA A 84 4.95 -13.26 -17.92
C ALA A 84 3.54 -12.92 -18.43
N THR A 85 2.94 -13.86 -19.15
CA THR A 85 1.55 -13.79 -19.56
C THR A 85 0.71 -14.60 -18.58
N ILE A 86 -0.27 -13.95 -17.96
CA ILE A 86 -1.13 -14.54 -16.93
C ILE A 86 -2.58 -14.37 -17.34
N GLU A 87 -3.34 -15.47 -17.37
CA GLU A 87 -4.77 -15.43 -17.64
C GLU A 87 -5.52 -14.81 -16.46
N LYS A 88 -6.43 -13.87 -16.73
CA LYS A 88 -7.21 -13.18 -15.67
C LYS A 88 -8.09 -14.13 -14.86
N GLU A 89 -8.50 -15.24 -15.46
CA GLU A 89 -9.34 -16.26 -14.84
C GLU A 89 -8.59 -17.03 -13.75
N ASP A 90 -7.26 -17.11 -13.86
CA ASP A 90 -6.37 -17.80 -12.92
C ASP A 90 -5.91 -16.87 -11.77
N VAL A 91 -6.16 -15.56 -11.89
CA VAL A 91 -5.80 -14.57 -10.87
C VAL A 91 -6.90 -14.49 -9.81
N GLU A 92 -6.54 -14.73 -8.56
CA GLU A 92 -7.41 -14.51 -7.40
C GLU A 92 -7.54 -13.02 -7.10
N ARG A 93 -6.42 -12.29 -7.10
CA ARG A 93 -6.38 -10.86 -6.84
C ARG A 93 -5.18 -10.20 -7.54
N ALA A 94 -5.43 -9.08 -8.20
CA ALA A 94 -4.38 -8.20 -8.69
C ALA A 94 -4.22 -7.01 -7.74
N THR A 95 -3.00 -6.73 -7.29
CA THR A 95 -2.70 -5.61 -6.41
C THR A 95 -1.72 -4.66 -7.08
N MET A 96 -2.18 -3.42 -7.31
CA MET A 96 -1.38 -2.32 -7.83
C MET A 96 -1.29 -1.14 -6.85
N PHE A 97 -2.26 -1.04 -5.94
CA PHE A 97 -2.44 0.12 -5.07
C PHE A 97 -1.97 -0.08 -3.63
N LEU A 98 -1.30 -1.20 -3.32
CA LEU A 98 -0.81 -1.43 -1.96
C LEU A 98 0.47 -0.63 -1.68
N PRO A 99 0.71 -0.23 -0.41
CA PRO A 99 1.94 0.45 0.01
C PRO A 99 3.22 -0.30 -0.36
N THR A 100 3.15 -1.63 -0.43
CA THR A 100 4.27 -2.53 -0.76
C THR A 100 4.75 -2.39 -2.21
N HIS A 101 3.90 -1.88 -3.10
CA HIS A 101 4.14 -1.86 -4.55
C HIS A 101 4.66 -0.51 -5.07
N SER A 102 4.59 0.56 -4.28
CA SER A 102 5.11 1.85 -4.71
C SER A 102 5.44 2.77 -3.55
N ALA A 103 6.57 3.47 -3.66
CA ALA A 103 6.92 4.55 -2.73
C ALA A 103 5.87 5.68 -2.73
N TYR A 104 5.17 5.89 -3.85
CA TYR A 104 4.07 6.85 -3.94
C TYR A 104 2.89 6.42 -3.06
N PHE A 105 2.38 5.20 -3.26
CA PHE A 105 1.28 4.67 -2.44
C PHE A 105 1.67 4.53 -0.97
N ALA A 106 2.90 4.10 -0.68
CA ALA A 106 3.42 4.07 0.70
C ALA A 106 3.34 5.44 1.38
N SER A 107 3.82 6.48 0.70
CA SER A 107 3.77 7.86 1.20
C SER A 107 2.33 8.36 1.33
N TYR A 108 1.49 8.11 0.33
CA TYR A 108 0.08 8.47 0.30
C TYR A 108 -0.69 7.89 1.49
N PHE A 109 -0.61 6.57 1.70
CA PHE A 109 -1.31 5.91 2.81
C PHE A 109 -0.76 6.33 4.17
N THR A 110 0.55 6.55 4.28
CA THR A 110 1.17 6.99 5.54
C THR A 110 0.70 8.39 5.92
N ILE A 111 0.79 9.36 5.01
CA ILE A 111 0.43 10.76 5.27
C ILE A 111 -1.08 10.90 5.46
N THR A 112 -1.88 10.32 4.55
CA THR A 112 -3.34 10.39 4.62
C THR A 112 -3.87 9.64 5.83
N GLY A 113 -3.32 8.46 6.14
CA GLY A 113 -3.70 7.67 7.31
C GLY A 113 -3.36 8.37 8.62
N LEU A 114 -2.16 8.96 8.74
CA LEU A 114 -1.77 9.76 9.90
C LEU A 114 -2.69 10.97 10.07
N HIS A 115 -3.02 11.67 8.99
CA HIS A 115 -3.95 12.80 9.02
C HIS A 115 -5.36 12.36 9.48
N GLY A 116 -5.89 11.27 8.90
CA GLY A 116 -7.18 10.70 9.30
C GLY A 116 -7.23 10.31 10.78
N MET A 117 -6.12 9.82 11.34
CA MET A 117 -6.00 9.56 12.78
C MET A 117 -6.14 10.85 13.62
N HIS A 118 -5.54 11.95 13.18
CA HIS A 118 -5.67 13.26 13.87
C HIS A 118 -7.10 13.78 13.80
N VAL A 119 -7.76 13.68 12.63
CA VAL A 119 -9.17 14.05 12.45
C VAL A 119 -10.05 13.23 13.39
N LEU A 120 -9.85 11.91 13.45
CA LEU A 120 -10.59 11.04 14.36
C LEU A 120 -10.37 11.44 15.83
N GLY A 121 -9.13 11.76 16.23
CA GLY A 121 -8.81 12.29 17.55
C GLY A 121 -9.56 13.58 17.86
N GLY A 122 -9.60 14.53 16.92
CA GLY A 122 -10.37 15.77 17.05
C GLY A 122 -11.88 15.52 17.19
N VAL A 123 -12.44 14.60 16.40
CA VAL A 123 -13.86 14.23 16.48
C VAL A 123 -14.19 13.65 17.85
N ILE A 124 -13.33 12.78 18.40
CA ILE A 124 -13.51 12.22 19.74
C ILE A 124 -13.52 13.34 20.80
N VAL A 125 -12.62 14.32 20.70
CA VAL A 125 -12.58 15.47 21.61
C VAL A 125 -13.87 16.31 21.51
N PHE A 126 -14.36 16.57 20.30
CA PHE A 126 -15.63 17.28 20.11
C PHE A 126 -16.84 16.50 20.63
N ILE A 127 -16.90 15.19 20.42
CA ILE A 127 -17.94 14.34 21.00
C ILE A 127 -17.89 14.41 22.53
N TYR A 128 -16.70 14.33 23.13
CA TYR A 128 -16.53 14.49 24.57
C TYR A 128 -17.05 15.84 25.08
N MET A 129 -16.81 16.93 24.33
CA MET A 129 -17.34 18.26 24.65
C MET A 129 -18.86 18.36 24.52
N TRP A 130 -19.45 17.62 23.58
CA TRP A 130 -20.90 17.59 23.37
C TRP A 130 -21.65 16.79 24.46
N LEU A 131 -20.97 15.84 25.12
CA LEU A 131 -21.59 15.01 26.16
C LEU A 131 -22.01 15.82 27.40
N PRO A 132 -23.03 15.36 28.17
CA PRO A 132 -23.54 16.05 29.35
C PRO A 132 -22.51 16.20 30.48
N VAL A 133 -21.39 15.47 30.43
CA VAL A 133 -20.23 15.67 31.30
C VAL A 133 -19.70 17.09 31.20
N SER A 134 -19.62 17.65 29.99
CA SER A 134 -19.11 19.00 29.76
C SER A 134 -20.04 20.07 30.31
N LYS A 135 -21.36 19.83 30.34
CA LYS A 135 -22.32 20.72 31.00
C LYS A 135 -22.11 20.80 32.52
N LYS A 136 -21.73 19.67 33.16
CA LYS A 136 -21.37 19.66 34.58
C LYS A 136 -20.05 20.37 34.86
N VAL A 137 -19.08 20.27 33.94
CA VAL A 137 -17.80 21.00 34.03
C VAL A 137 -18.03 22.50 33.87
N TYR A 138 -18.87 22.92 32.93
CA TYR A 138 -19.25 24.32 32.75
C TYR A 138 -19.88 24.92 34.02
N GLN A 139 -20.81 24.19 34.66
CA GLN A 139 -21.45 24.63 35.90
C GLN A 139 -20.49 24.76 37.08
N ARG A 140 -19.39 23.99 37.10
CA ARG A 140 -18.36 24.09 38.13
C ARG A 140 -17.34 25.18 37.84
N ASN A 141 -16.81 25.24 36.62
CA ASN A 141 -15.76 26.16 36.20
C ASN A 141 -15.94 26.52 34.71
N PRO A 142 -16.65 27.62 34.39
CA PRO A 142 -16.96 27.98 33.01
C PRO A 142 -15.71 28.38 32.21
N GLU A 143 -14.74 29.05 32.83
CA GLU A 143 -13.46 29.44 32.21
C GLU A 143 -12.65 28.21 31.75
N HIS A 144 -12.67 27.14 32.54
CA HIS A 144 -11.94 25.91 32.24
C HIS A 144 -12.48 25.21 30.98
N LEU A 145 -13.80 25.24 30.77
CA LEU A 145 -14.40 24.70 29.56
C LEU A 145 -14.11 25.61 28.36
N ALA A 146 -14.17 26.92 28.53
CA ALA A 146 -13.86 27.89 27.48
C ALA A 146 -12.44 27.70 26.93
N ASN A 147 -11.44 27.59 27.81
CA ASN A 147 -10.05 27.32 27.42
C ASN A 147 -9.91 25.99 26.66
N ARG A 148 -10.57 24.91 27.13
CA ARG A 148 -10.55 23.62 26.43
C ARG A 148 -11.11 23.71 25.01
N VAL A 149 -12.23 24.43 24.83
CA VAL A 149 -12.85 24.65 23.52
C VAL A 149 -11.94 25.44 22.61
N GLU A 150 -11.31 26.51 23.12
CA GLU A 150 -10.36 27.33 22.36
C GLU A 150 -9.17 26.50 21.86
N VAL A 151 -8.54 25.72 22.75
CA VAL A 151 -7.43 24.82 22.38
C VAL A 151 -7.86 23.75 21.37
N SER A 152 -9.08 23.21 21.52
CA SER A 152 -9.60 22.19 20.59
C SER A 152 -9.96 22.77 19.23
N GLY A 153 -10.47 24.01 19.19
CA GLY A 153 -10.67 24.76 17.96
C GLY A 153 -9.35 25.06 17.24
N LEU A 154 -8.32 25.47 17.99
CA LEU A 154 -6.98 25.68 17.45
C LEU A 154 -6.38 24.39 16.87
N PHE A 155 -6.54 23.26 17.57
CA PHE A 155 -6.15 21.95 17.05
C PHE A 155 -6.89 21.60 15.77
N TRP A 156 -8.21 21.81 15.71
CA TRP A 156 -9.00 21.51 14.52
C TRP A 156 -8.59 22.35 13.31
N HIS A 157 -8.37 23.65 13.51
CA HIS A 157 -7.86 24.54 12.46
C HIS A 157 -6.47 24.15 11.98
N PHE A 158 -5.58 23.70 12.88
CA PHE A 158 -4.27 23.18 12.50
C PHE A 158 -4.39 21.94 11.61
N VAL A 159 -5.26 20.99 11.97
CA VAL A 159 -5.51 19.78 11.16
C VAL A 159 -6.05 20.17 9.79
N ASP A 160 -7.06 21.04 9.73
CA ASP A 160 -7.65 21.52 8.47
C ASP A 160 -6.63 22.24 7.57
N LEU A 161 -5.76 23.07 8.16
CA LEU A 161 -4.68 23.74 7.45
C LEU A 161 -3.71 22.73 6.84
N ILE A 162 -3.33 21.66 7.53
CA ILE A 162 -2.46 20.63 6.91
C ILE A 162 -3.19 19.94 5.74
N TRP A 163 -4.50 19.70 5.86
CA TRP A 163 -5.28 19.06 4.80
C TRP A 163 -5.33 19.88 3.52
N ILE A 164 -5.43 21.22 3.63
CA ILE A 164 -5.45 22.11 2.46
C ILE A 164 -4.19 22.00 1.60
N PHE A 165 -3.05 21.58 2.18
CA PHE A 165 -1.80 21.35 1.45
C PHE A 165 -1.66 19.90 0.97
N VAL A 166 -2.06 18.93 1.80
CA VAL A 166 -1.97 17.49 1.47
C VAL A 166 -2.93 17.14 0.33
N PHE A 167 -4.14 17.73 0.30
CA PHE A 167 -5.14 17.41 -0.70
C PHE A 167 -4.69 17.76 -2.13
N PRO A 168 -4.24 18.99 -2.46
CA PRO A 168 -3.73 19.28 -3.78
C PRO A 168 -2.50 18.45 -4.17
N LEU A 169 -1.60 18.19 -3.22
CA LEU A 169 -0.36 17.44 -3.47
C LEU A 169 -0.63 16.02 -3.99
N PHE A 170 -1.65 15.33 -3.48
CA PHE A 170 -1.95 13.95 -3.86
C PHE A 170 -3.11 13.81 -4.85
N TYR A 171 -4.08 14.73 -4.85
CA TYR A 171 -5.30 14.59 -5.65
C TYR A 171 -5.37 15.53 -6.85
N LEU A 172 -4.59 16.61 -6.90
CA LEU A 172 -4.63 17.58 -8.01
C LEU A 172 -3.34 17.64 -8.85
N LEU A 173 -2.21 17.20 -8.30
CA LEU A 173 -0.90 17.13 -8.96
C LEU A 173 -0.60 15.70 -9.44
#